data_AF-A0A800JHM6-F1
#
_entry.id   AF-A0A800JHM6-F1
#
_cell.length_a   1.000
_cell.length_b   1.000
_cell.length_c   1.000
_cell.angle_alpha   90.00
_cell.angle_beta   90.00
_cell.angle_gamma   90.00
#
_symmetry.space_group_name_H-M   'P 1'
#
loop_
_entity.id
_entity.type
_entity.pdbx_description
1 polymer ?
#
loop_
_entity_poly.entity_id
_entity_poly.type
_entity_poly.pdbx_seq_one_letter_code
_entity_poly.pdbx_strand_id
1 'polypeptide(L)'
;MNPVPFILLALSLPLLLGGCVGKNEGINWDELDFREGYTIAYLKGSDTLYTGKAVLWHDNGQKQVEVNFKDGKRNGLYVSWHENGEKRS
;
A
#
# COMPACT_ATOMS: atom_id res chain seq x y z
N MET A 1 -14.23 -12.03 60.52
CA MET A 1 -15.52 -12.03 59.80
C MET A 1 -15.87 -10.60 59.41
N ASN A 2 -15.62 -10.28 58.15
CA ASN A 2 -16.37 -9.38 57.25
C ASN A 2 -15.60 -9.40 55.92
N PRO A 3 -16.26 -9.71 54.78
CA PRO A 3 -15.59 -10.19 53.57
C PRO A 3 -15.00 -9.05 52.73
N VAL A 4 -13.82 -9.28 52.16
CA VAL A 4 -13.23 -8.39 51.15
C VAL A 4 -13.86 -8.71 49.80
N PRO A 5 -14.56 -7.77 49.13
CA PRO A 5 -15.17 -8.03 47.83
C PRO A 5 -14.10 -7.98 46.73
N PHE A 6 -13.97 -9.10 46.01
CA PHE A 6 -13.33 -9.18 44.70
C PHE A 6 -14.10 -8.27 43.72
N ILE A 7 -13.58 -7.06 43.46
CA ILE A 7 -13.98 -6.28 42.29
C ILE A 7 -12.72 -6.01 41.47
N LEU A 8 -12.66 -6.70 40.35
CA LEU A 8 -11.75 -6.43 39.25
C LEU A 8 -11.87 -4.96 38.84
N LEU A 9 -10.82 -4.18 39.05
CA LEU A 9 -10.51 -3.09 38.12
C LEU A 9 -9.32 -3.55 37.30
N ALA A 10 -9.64 -4.11 36.13
CA ALA A 10 -8.69 -4.26 35.05
C ALA A 10 -8.16 -2.86 34.72
N LEU A 11 -7.00 -2.51 35.27
CA LEU A 11 -6.13 -1.52 34.65
C LEU A 11 -5.59 -2.19 33.38
N SER A 12 -6.43 -2.25 32.35
CA SER A 12 -5.99 -2.48 30.99
C SER A 12 -5.07 -1.32 30.68
N LEU A 13 -3.78 -1.54 30.95
CA LEU A 13 -2.69 -0.79 30.36
C LEU A 13 -3.03 -0.73 28.86
N PRO A 14 -3.31 0.45 28.29
CA PRO A 14 -3.53 0.54 26.87
C PRO A 14 -2.25 0.00 26.22
N LEU A 15 -2.35 -1.11 25.48
CA LEU A 15 -1.28 -1.62 24.64
C LEU A 15 -0.95 -0.53 23.60
N LEU A 16 -0.06 0.37 23.96
CA LEU A 16 0.53 1.37 23.08
C LEU A 16 1.94 0.91 22.74
N LEU A 17 2.06 -0.17 21.97
CA LEU A 17 3.27 -0.42 21.18
C LEU A 17 2.89 -1.02 19.83
N GLY A 18 2.89 -0.14 18.83
CA GLY A 18 3.43 -0.51 17.53
C GLY A 18 2.50 -1.25 16.60
N GLY A 19 1.25 -0.83 16.50
CA GLY A 19 0.58 -0.90 15.20
C GLY A 19 1.29 0.06 14.24
N CYS A 20 2.49 -0.28 13.78
CA CYS A 20 2.95 0.22 12.49
C CYS A 20 1.93 -0.33 11.49
N VAL A 21 0.85 0.42 11.26
CA VAL A 21 0.14 0.34 9.99
C VAL A 21 1.20 0.82 8.99
N GLY A 22 2.06 -0.10 8.59
CA GLY A 22 2.95 0.08 7.47
C GLY A 22 2.04 0.38 6.31
N LYS A 23 1.97 1.66 5.97
CA LYS A 23 1.35 2.10 4.74
C LYS A 23 2.13 1.41 3.63
N ASN A 24 1.63 0.26 3.19
CA ASN A 24 2.05 -0.44 1.99
C ASN A 24 1.53 0.35 0.76
N GLU A 25 1.75 1.66 0.78
CA GLU A 25 1.45 2.58 -0.29
C GLU A 25 2.64 2.46 -1.21
N GLY A 26 2.42 1.82 -2.36
CA GLY A 26 3.43 1.67 -3.40
C GLY A 26 3.97 3.02 -3.87
N ILE A 27 4.99 3.00 -4.72
CA ILE A 27 5.48 4.24 -5.33
C ILE A 27 4.42 4.81 -6.30
N ASN A 28 4.51 6.10 -6.59
CA ASN A 28 3.72 6.68 -7.68
C ASN A 28 4.23 6.12 -9.02
N TRP A 29 3.31 5.89 -9.96
CA TRP A 29 3.61 5.51 -11.34
C TRP A 29 4.59 6.48 -12.03
N ASP A 30 4.59 7.76 -11.65
CA ASP A 30 5.50 8.80 -12.17
C ASP A 30 6.97 8.67 -11.70
N GLU A 31 7.21 7.80 -10.71
CA GLU A 31 8.54 7.43 -10.21
C GLU A 31 9.12 6.21 -10.94
N LEU A 32 8.40 5.68 -11.94
CA LEU A 32 8.86 4.62 -12.81
C LEU A 32 9.34 5.16 -14.15
N ASP A 33 10.39 4.53 -14.66
CA ASP A 33 10.89 4.72 -16.01
C ASP A 33 10.66 3.43 -16.80
N PHE A 34 9.78 3.49 -17.81
CA PHE A 34 9.42 2.32 -18.61
C PHE A 34 10.29 2.25 -19.86
N ARG A 35 11.14 1.23 -19.94
CA ARG A 35 12.05 0.98 -21.05
C ARG A 35 11.66 -0.29 -21.80
N GLU A 36 12.44 -0.66 -22.82
CA GLU A 36 12.21 -1.88 -23.62
C GLU A 36 10.79 -1.91 -24.21
N GLY A 37 10.41 -0.84 -24.93
CA GLY A 37 9.07 -0.72 -25.51
C GLY A 37 7.95 -0.66 -24.48
N TYR A 38 8.16 0.07 -23.39
CA TYR A 38 7.21 0.29 -22.28
C TYR A 38 6.84 -0.97 -21.47
N THR A 39 7.61 -2.06 -21.58
CA THR A 39 7.26 -3.33 -20.95
C THR A 39 7.97 -3.56 -19.62
N ILE A 40 9.14 -2.93 -19.41
CA ILE A 40 9.97 -3.13 -18.23
C ILE A 40 10.05 -1.84 -17.42
N ALA A 41 9.63 -1.91 -16.16
CA ALA A 41 9.68 -0.81 -15.20
C ALA A 41 11.02 -0.76 -14.46
N TYR A 42 11.68 0.39 -14.51
CA TYR A 42 12.86 0.74 -13.75
C TYR A 42 12.51 1.83 -12.73
N LEU A 43 13.28 1.94 -11.65
CA LEU A 43 13.23 3.13 -10.80
C LEU A 43 13.75 4.34 -11.57
N LYS A 44 13.00 5.44 -11.58
CA LYS A 44 13.39 6.67 -12.29
C LYS A 44 14.75 7.17 -11.83
N GLY A 45 15.61 7.49 -12.80
CA GLY A 45 17.00 7.88 -12.54
C GLY A 45 17.93 6.73 -12.10
N SER A 46 17.49 5.48 -12.24
CA SER A 46 18.29 4.28 -11.95
C SER A 46 18.19 3.27 -13.09
N ASP A 47 19.13 2.33 -13.12
CA ASP A 47 19.09 1.13 -13.97
C ASP A 47 18.56 -0.09 -13.20
N THR A 48 17.99 0.13 -12.01
CA THR A 48 17.44 -0.93 -11.18
C THR A 48 16.01 -1.27 -11.59
N LEU A 49 15.76 -2.54 -11.85
CA LEU A 49 14.42 -3.07 -12.11
C LEU A 49 13.53 -2.88 -10.88
N TYR A 50 12.31 -2.37 -11.09
CA TYR A 50 11.40 -2.15 -9.99
C TYR A 50 10.70 -3.45 -9.55
N THR A 51 10.70 -3.69 -8.25
CA THR A 51 9.90 -4.73 -7.59
C THR A 51 9.11 -4.10 -6.45
N GLY A 52 7.79 -4.21 -6.51
CA GLY A 52 6.90 -3.60 -5.54
C GLY A 52 5.59 -3.14 -6.15
N LYS A 53 4.82 -2.38 -5.38
CA LYS A 53 3.53 -1.83 -5.80
C LYS A 53 3.74 -0.46 -6.43
N ALA A 54 3.10 -0.20 -7.56
CA ALA A 54 2.99 1.14 -8.14
C ALA A 54 1.52 1.58 -8.18
N VAL A 55 1.28 2.86 -7.91
CA VAL A 55 -0.06 3.45 -7.86
C VAL A 55 -0.12 4.66 -8.78
N LEU A 56 -1.13 4.69 -9.64
CA LEU A 56 -1.51 5.84 -10.44
C LEU A 56 -2.75 6.47 -9.83
N TRP A 57 -2.80 7.79 -9.82
CA TRP A 57 -3.87 8.58 -9.20
C TRP A 57 -4.61 9.39 -10.27
N HIS A 58 -5.92 9.56 -10.08
CA HIS A 58 -6.71 10.54 -10.84
C HIS A 58 -6.41 11.95 -10.35
N ASP A 59 -6.76 12.96 -11.14
CA ASP A 59 -6.59 14.39 -10.80
C ASP A 59 -7.31 14.78 -9.50
N ASN A 60 -8.36 14.04 -9.14
CA ASN A 60 -9.11 14.22 -7.90
C ASN A 60 -8.42 13.62 -6.65
N GLY A 61 -7.22 13.05 -6.80
CA GLY A 61 -6.45 12.44 -5.73
C GLY A 61 -6.91 11.03 -5.32
N GLN A 62 -7.86 10.42 -6.04
CA GLN A 62 -8.27 9.03 -5.81
C GLN A 62 -7.43 8.07 -6.65
N LYS A 63 -7.30 6.82 -6.19
CA LYS A 63 -6.55 5.80 -6.95
C LYS A 63 -7.21 5.56 -8.30
N GLN A 64 -6.42 5.55 -9.35
CA GLN A 64 -6.83 5.18 -10.69
C GLN A 64 -6.43 3.74 -11.00
N VAL A 65 -5.18 3.39 -10.72
CA VAL A 65 -4.63 2.05 -10.93
C VAL A 65 -3.66 1.67 -9.82
N GLU A 66 -3.64 0.40 -9.43
CA GLU A 66 -2.66 -0.20 -8.52
C GLU A 66 -2.14 -1.48 -9.18
N VAL A 67 -0.81 -1.56 -9.36
CA VAL A 67 -0.16 -2.70 -10.03
C VAL A 67 1.02 -3.18 -9.21
N ASN A 68 1.17 -4.50 -9.06
CA ASN A 68 2.39 -5.10 -8.53
C ASN A 68 3.38 -5.45 -9.64
N PHE A 69 4.65 -5.14 -9.42
CA PHE A 69 5.77 -5.47 -10.28
C PHE A 69 6.74 -6.42 -9.56
N LYS A 70 7.36 -7.30 -10.34
CA LYS A 70 8.48 -8.14 -9.93
C LYS A 70 9.50 -8.15 -11.08
N ASP A 71 10.73 -7.77 -10.76
CA ASP A 71 11.84 -7.68 -11.71
C ASP A 71 11.48 -6.83 -12.95
N GLY A 72 10.84 -5.69 -12.69
CA GLY A 72 10.37 -4.74 -13.69
C GLY A 72 9.14 -5.17 -14.48
N LYS A 73 8.64 -6.40 -14.30
CA LYS A 73 7.47 -6.92 -15.02
C LYS A 73 6.24 -6.92 -14.11
N ARG A 74 5.07 -6.65 -14.67
CA ARG A 74 3.80 -6.77 -13.93
C ARG A 74 3.64 -8.21 -13.42
N ASN A 75 3.44 -8.36 -12.11
CA ASN A 75 3.34 -9.65 -11.45
C ASN A 75 2.40 -9.55 -10.24
N GLY A 76 1.21 -10.15 -10.37
CA GLY A 76 0.21 -10.22 -9.31
C GLY A 76 -0.90 -9.21 -9.51
N LEU A 77 -1.28 -8.55 -8.40
CA LEU A 77 -2.45 -7.68 -8.34
C LEU A 77 -2.39 -6.55 -9.38
N TYR A 78 -3.47 -6.41 -10.14
CA TYR A 78 -3.80 -5.25 -10.95
C TYR A 78 -5.23 -4.87 -10.60
N VAL A 79 -5.44 -3.66 -10.10
CA VAL A 79 -6.77 -3.12 -9.81
C VAL A 79 -6.87 -1.77 -10.47
N SER A 80 -8.03 -1.50 -11.07
CA SER A 80 -8.34 -0.17 -11.59
C SER A 80 -9.65 0.33 -11.01
N TRP A 81 -9.75 1.64 -10.86
CA TRP A 81 -10.93 2.31 -10.31
C TRP A 81 -11.37 3.46 -11.23
N HIS A 82 -12.67 3.70 -11.26
CA HIS A 82 -13.26 4.90 -11.85
C HIS A 82 -12.96 6.12 -10.97
N GLU A 83 -13.12 7.34 -11.51
CA GLU A 83 -12.92 8.59 -10.77
C GLU A 83 -13.82 8.72 -9.53
N ASN A 84 -14.98 8.05 -9.53
CA ASN A 84 -15.89 7.99 -8.40
C ASN A 84 -15.45 6.99 -7.30
N GLY A 85 -14.31 6.33 -7.47
CA GLY A 85 -13.76 5.34 -6.54
C GLY A 85 -14.33 3.93 -6.70
N GLU A 86 -15.24 3.70 -7.64
CA GLU A 86 -15.78 2.36 -7.89
C GLU A 86 -14.74 1.49 -8.59
N LYS A 87 -14.59 0.25 -8.10
CA LYS A 87 -13.69 -0.73 -8.73
C LYS A 87 -14.19 -1.04 -10.14
N ARG A 88 -13.28 -0.96 -11.10
CA ARG A 88 -13.53 -1.29 -12.50
C ARG A 88 -13.14 -2.72 -12.86
N SER A 89 -12.02 -3.22 -12.31
CA SER A 89 -11.44 -4.54 -12.59
C SER A 89 -10.73 -5.11 -11.39
#